data_AF-A0A1F7QSD7-F1
#
_entry.id   AF-A0A1F7QSD7-F1
#
_cell.length_a   1.000
_cell.length_b   1.000
_cell.length_c   1.000
_cell.angle_alpha   90.00
_cell.angle_beta   90.00
_cell.angle_gamma   90.00
#
_symmetry.space_group_name_H-M   'P 1'
#
loop_
_entity.id
_entity.type
_entity.pdbx_description
1 polymer ?
#
loop_
_entity_poly.entity_id
_entity_poly.type
_entity_poly.pdbx_seq_one_letter_code
_entity_poly.pdbx_strand_id
1 'polypeptide(L)'
;MYKSPAKPGWYKVDGENVYLDSKSEAIFIRRLVRNGFSGKWRRPSGVALGKNQYTPDFELSVVWNGQNSRAHVEYKSTSATEFEMDHRRRALAALHYHGSNPLLLLYVNKTKRWYYIDHTTKHVINCTRPTPSSLQISAYQPARSRVPITNKYGRKYKSDTKAFFGNKIADALEFSVKMIFGSPKKKRKKRRK
;
A
#
# COMPACT_ATOMS: atom_id res chain seq x y z
N MET A 1 -4.96 19.46 -27.30
CA MET A 1 -5.92 18.45 -26.80
C MET A 1 -5.22 17.51 -25.82
N TYR A 2 -5.42 17.71 -24.52
CA TYR A 2 -4.98 16.74 -23.49
C TYR A 2 -5.85 15.49 -23.61
N LYS A 3 -5.32 14.40 -24.18
CA LYS A 3 -5.98 13.09 -24.11
C LYS A 3 -6.14 12.76 -22.63
N SER A 4 -7.39 12.67 -22.16
CA SER A 4 -7.72 12.22 -20.81
C SER A 4 -6.87 10.97 -20.49
N PRO A 5 -6.10 10.96 -19.39
CA PRO A 5 -5.30 9.79 -19.05
C PRO A 5 -6.26 8.61 -18.88
N ALA A 6 -5.98 7.51 -19.56
CA ALA A 6 -6.83 6.32 -19.59
C ALA A 6 -7.28 5.94 -18.16
N LYS A 7 -8.60 5.73 -18.01
CA LYS A 7 -9.27 5.44 -16.72
C LYS A 7 -8.74 4.15 -16.07
N PRO A 8 -8.82 4.03 -14.72
CA PRO A 8 -8.55 2.78 -14.01
C PRO A 8 -9.34 1.60 -14.58
N GLY A 9 -8.80 0.39 -14.49
CA GLY A 9 -9.47 -0.81 -15.00
C GLY A 9 -8.71 -2.12 -14.78
N TRP A 10 -9.32 -3.22 -15.22
CA TRP A 10 -8.73 -4.56 -15.17
C TRP A 10 -7.82 -4.82 -16.38
N TYR A 11 -6.61 -5.30 -16.12
CA TYR A 11 -5.62 -5.63 -17.14
C TYR A 11 -5.02 -7.02 -16.88
N LYS A 12 -4.86 -7.80 -17.95
CA LYS A 12 -4.11 -9.06 -17.90
C LYS A 12 -2.60 -8.78 -17.92
N VAL A 13 -1.89 -9.18 -16.87
CA VAL A 13 -0.46 -9.01 -16.68
C VAL A 13 0.11 -10.22 -15.95
N ASP A 14 1.19 -10.80 -16.47
CA ASP A 14 1.83 -11.97 -15.86
C ASP A 14 0.88 -13.16 -15.64
N GLY A 15 -0.01 -13.40 -16.60
CA GLY A 15 -1.06 -14.43 -16.49
C GLY A 15 -2.23 -14.06 -15.56
N GLU A 16 -2.10 -13.02 -14.73
CA GLU A 16 -3.10 -12.59 -13.77
C GLU A 16 -3.96 -11.41 -14.27
N ASN A 17 -5.20 -11.30 -13.77
CA ASN A 17 -6.01 -10.09 -13.92
C ASN A 17 -5.76 -9.15 -12.73
N VAL A 18 -5.31 -7.93 -13.02
CA VAL A 18 -4.91 -6.93 -12.03
C VAL A 18 -5.65 -5.63 -12.29
N TYR A 19 -6.21 -5.01 -11.24
CA TYR A 19 -6.83 -3.69 -11.33
C TYR A 19 -5.75 -2.62 -11.17
N LEU A 20 -5.59 -1.75 -12.16
CA LEU A 20 -4.55 -0.73 -12.23
C LEU A 20 -5.16 0.65 -12.48
N ASP A 21 -4.45 1.71 -12.10
CA ASP A 21 -4.95 3.07 -12.21
C ASP A 21 -4.90 3.61 -13.64
N SER A 22 -4.06 3.02 -14.50
CA SER A 22 -3.97 3.42 -15.90
C SER A 22 -3.43 2.34 -16.83
N LYS A 23 -3.76 2.47 -18.12
CA LYS A 23 -3.12 1.69 -19.20
C LYS A 23 -1.59 1.86 -19.23
N SER A 24 -1.09 3.02 -18.82
CA SER A 24 0.34 3.32 -18.85
C SER A 24 1.12 2.50 -17.81
N GLU A 25 0.54 2.34 -16.62
CA GLU A 25 1.03 1.46 -15.57
C GLU A 25 1.01 -0.01 -16.02
N ALA A 26 -0.08 -0.46 -16.65
CA ALA A 26 -0.17 -1.81 -17.22
C ALA A 26 0.93 -2.10 -18.26
N ILE A 27 1.20 -1.14 -19.15
CA ILE A 27 2.28 -1.26 -20.15
C ILE A 27 3.64 -1.34 -19.45
N PHE A 28 3.86 -0.52 -18.41
CA PHE A 28 5.09 -0.52 -17.66
C PHE A 28 5.33 -1.87 -16.96
N ILE A 29 4.33 -2.40 -16.26
CA ILE A 29 4.44 -3.70 -15.60
C ILE A 29 4.73 -4.82 -16.61
N ARG A 30 4.02 -4.85 -17.76
CA ARG A 30 4.31 -5.85 -18.81
C ARG A 30 5.76 -5.78 -19.31
N ARG A 31 6.36 -4.58 -19.36
CA ARG A 31 7.77 -4.44 -19.70
C ARG A 31 8.68 -4.99 -18.60
N LEU A 32 8.34 -4.81 -17.33
CA LEU A 32 9.08 -5.41 -16.23
C LEU A 32 9.07 -6.95 -16.32
N VAL A 33 7.88 -7.55 -16.48
CA VAL A 33 7.71 -9.00 -16.64
C VAL A 33 8.55 -9.54 -17.80
N ARG A 34 8.49 -8.88 -18.98
CA ARG A 34 9.29 -9.27 -20.15
C ARG A 34 10.81 -9.18 -19.92
N ASN A 35 11.24 -8.36 -18.98
CA ASN A 35 12.65 -8.22 -18.61
C ASN A 35 13.03 -9.10 -17.40
N GLY A 36 12.22 -10.13 -17.08
CA GLY A 36 12.54 -11.12 -16.06
C GLY A 36 12.28 -10.67 -14.62
N PHE A 37 11.57 -9.56 -14.40
CA PHE A 37 11.22 -9.15 -13.04
C PHE A 37 10.09 -10.02 -12.49
N SER A 38 10.31 -10.54 -11.28
CA SER A 38 9.25 -11.07 -10.43
C SER A 38 8.66 -9.95 -9.58
N GLY A 39 7.32 -9.82 -9.58
CA GLY A 39 6.65 -8.71 -8.89
C GLY A 39 5.27 -9.06 -8.35
N LYS A 40 4.86 -8.33 -7.31
CA LYS A 40 3.47 -8.33 -6.79
C LYS A 40 2.78 -7.13 -7.41
N TRP A 41 1.99 -7.40 -8.43
CA TRP A 41 1.36 -6.39 -9.29
C TRP A 41 0.07 -5.82 -8.73
N ARG A 42 -0.57 -6.56 -7.81
CA ARG A 42 -1.75 -6.08 -7.10
C ARG A 42 -1.32 -5.07 -6.05
N ARG A 43 -1.96 -3.91 -6.04
CA ARG A 43 -2.13 -3.20 -4.76
C ARG A 43 -2.82 -4.18 -3.82
N PRO A 44 -2.31 -4.43 -2.59
CA PRO A 44 -3.11 -5.09 -1.57
C PRO A 44 -4.46 -4.37 -1.55
N SER A 45 -5.51 -5.13 -1.86
CA SER A 45 -6.89 -4.66 -1.97
C SER A 45 -7.16 -3.62 -0.88
N GLY A 46 -7.70 -2.47 -1.28
CA GLY A 46 -8.11 -1.38 -0.41
C GLY A 46 -9.15 -1.82 0.61
N VAL A 47 -8.73 -2.59 1.61
CA VAL A 47 -9.26 -2.39 2.94
C VAL A 47 -8.73 -1.03 3.31
N ALA A 48 -9.58 -0.02 3.22
CA ALA A 48 -9.37 1.27 3.84
C ALA A 48 -9.18 1.05 5.35
N LEU A 49 -8.02 0.52 5.75
CA LEU A 49 -7.55 0.45 7.12
C LEU A 49 -7.06 1.86 7.47
N GLY A 50 -7.98 2.82 7.42
CA GLY A 50 -7.75 4.23 7.68
C GLY A 50 -6.95 4.95 6.58
N LYS A 51 -7.06 6.28 6.58
CA LYS A 51 -6.40 7.22 5.65
C LYS A 51 -4.86 7.25 5.75
N ASN A 52 -4.24 6.31 6.47
CA ASN A 52 -2.88 6.43 6.99
C ASN A 52 -1.96 5.24 6.68
N GLN A 53 -2.33 4.33 5.77
CA GLN A 53 -1.47 3.21 5.38
C GLN A 53 -0.80 3.50 4.02
N TYR A 54 0.53 3.40 3.98
CA TYR A 54 1.28 3.42 2.74
C TYR A 54 1.04 2.12 1.99
N THR A 55 0.72 2.22 0.71
CA THR A 55 0.63 1.09 -0.21
C THR A 55 1.38 1.48 -1.47
N PRO A 56 2.47 0.78 -1.83
CA PRO A 56 3.14 1.05 -3.09
C PRO A 56 2.23 0.66 -4.26
N ASP A 57 2.54 1.16 -5.46
CA ASP A 57 1.79 0.78 -6.67
C ASP A 57 1.98 -0.72 -6.96
N PHE A 58 3.22 -1.21 -6.83
CA PHE A 58 3.57 -2.63 -6.90
C PHE A 58 4.90 -2.89 -6.21
N GLU A 59 5.27 -4.16 -6.08
CA GLU A 59 6.53 -4.58 -5.47
C GLU A 59 7.34 -5.44 -6.43
N LEU A 60 8.66 -5.36 -6.36
CA LEU A 60 9.59 -6.10 -7.21
C LEU A 60 10.64 -6.83 -6.39
N SER A 61 11.07 -7.99 -6.89
CA SER A 61 12.30 -8.63 -6.46
C SER A 61 13.45 -8.14 -7.32
N VAL A 62 14.43 -7.47 -6.71
CA VAL A 62 15.54 -6.81 -7.42
C VAL A 62 16.88 -7.13 -6.77
N VAL A 63 17.96 -6.95 -7.52
CA VAL A 63 19.31 -6.88 -6.95
C VAL A 63 19.60 -5.40 -6.65
N TRP A 64 19.87 -5.10 -5.39
CA TRP A 64 20.25 -3.78 -4.91
C TRP A 64 21.49 -3.89 -4.05
N ASN A 65 22.53 -3.09 -4.34
CA ASN A 65 23.83 -3.17 -3.66
C ASN A 65 24.40 -4.60 -3.57
N GLY A 66 24.25 -5.38 -4.65
CA GLY A 66 24.73 -6.77 -4.74
C GLY A 66 23.88 -7.80 -3.99
N GLN A 67 22.75 -7.41 -3.39
CA GLN A 67 21.90 -8.29 -2.60
C GLN A 67 20.49 -8.36 -3.16
N ASN A 68 19.85 -9.53 -3.05
CA ASN A 68 18.45 -9.68 -3.37
C ASN A 68 17.61 -8.88 -2.36
N SER A 69 16.78 -7.99 -2.88
CA SER A 69 15.96 -7.07 -2.10
C SER A 69 14.53 -7.01 -2.63
N ARG A 70 13.58 -6.79 -1.73
CA ARG A 70 12.22 -6.40 -2.07
C ARG A 70 12.17 -4.89 -2.24
N ALA A 71 11.89 -4.42 -3.44
CA ALA A 71 11.65 -3.00 -3.72
C ALA A 71 10.14 -2.71 -3.71
N HIS A 72 9.76 -1.63 -3.03
CA HIS A 72 8.45 -1.01 -3.15
C HIS A 72 8.53 0.07 -4.22
N VAL A 73 7.68 -0.02 -5.24
CA VAL A 73 7.79 0.83 -6.41
C VAL A 73 6.60 1.76 -6.54
N GLU A 74 6.91 3.03 -6.73
CA GLU A 74 5.99 4.08 -7.14
C GLU A 74 6.11 4.30 -8.64
N TYR A 75 4.98 4.41 -9.32
CA TYR A 75 4.89 4.75 -10.73
C TYR A 75 4.27 6.13 -10.89
N LYS A 76 4.94 7.01 -11.63
CA LYS A 76 4.40 8.33 -12.00
C LYS A 76 4.46 8.57 -13.50
N SER A 77 3.37 9.10 -14.03
CA SER A 77 3.28 9.47 -15.44
C SER A 77 4.01 10.77 -15.77
N THR A 78 4.12 11.71 -14.83
CA THR A 78 4.69 13.06 -14.99
C THR A 78 6.00 13.25 -14.20
N SER A 79 6.41 14.48 -13.85
CA SER A 79 7.74 14.76 -13.27
C SER A 79 7.91 14.21 -11.84
N ALA A 80 9.14 13.88 -11.44
CA ALA A 80 9.47 13.55 -10.04
C ALA A 80 9.32 14.75 -9.09
N THR A 81 9.66 15.96 -9.55
CA THR A 81 9.65 17.20 -8.74
C THR A 81 8.24 17.70 -8.41
N GLU A 82 7.24 17.31 -9.20
CA GLU A 82 5.83 17.70 -8.98
C GLU A 82 5.22 17.08 -7.71
N PHE A 83 5.90 16.12 -7.05
CA PHE A 83 5.33 15.33 -5.95
C PHE A 83 6.23 15.22 -4.71
N GLU A 84 7.24 16.09 -4.54
CA GLU A 84 8.24 15.96 -3.46
C GLU A 84 7.63 15.89 -2.04
N MET A 85 6.63 16.72 -1.72
CA MET A 85 5.95 16.67 -0.42
C MET A 85 5.23 15.33 -0.18
N ASP A 86 4.70 14.73 -1.25
CA ASP A 86 3.98 13.47 -1.20
C ASP A 86 4.97 12.31 -1.01
N HIS A 87 6.13 12.36 -1.68
CA HIS A 87 7.22 11.39 -1.49
C HIS A 87 7.75 11.37 -0.05
N ARG A 88 7.93 12.53 0.59
CA ARG A 88 8.34 12.61 2.00
C ARG A 88 7.33 11.91 2.92
N ARG A 89 6.03 12.11 2.69
CA ARG A 89 4.96 11.45 3.48
C ARG A 89 4.95 9.94 3.23
N ARG A 90 5.12 9.52 1.98
CA ARG A 90 5.20 8.09 1.60
C ARG A 90 6.42 7.41 2.22
N ALA A 91 7.59 8.03 2.20
CA ALA A 91 8.80 7.47 2.81
C ALA A 91 8.62 7.23 4.32
N LEU A 92 8.05 8.21 5.03
CA LEU A 92 7.72 8.07 6.45
C LEU A 92 6.69 6.96 6.70
N ALA A 93 5.63 6.92 5.90
CA ALA A 93 4.57 5.93 6.05
C ALA A 93 5.06 4.50 5.71
N ALA A 94 5.95 4.37 4.72
CA ALA A 94 6.60 3.11 4.37
C ALA A 94 7.49 2.57 5.50
N LEU A 95 8.30 3.43 6.13
CA LEU A 95 9.10 3.06 7.31
C LEU A 95 8.23 2.49 8.44
N HIS A 96 7.09 3.12 8.70
CA HIS A 96 6.15 2.66 9.73
C HIS A 96 5.54 1.29 9.42
N TYR A 97 5.28 1.00 8.14
CA TYR A 97 4.56 -0.20 7.71
C TYR A 97 5.48 -1.39 7.39
N HIS A 98 6.65 -1.14 6.79
CA HIS A 98 7.54 -2.19 6.26
C HIS A 98 8.77 -2.44 7.15
N GLY A 99 9.00 -1.63 8.19
CA GLY A 99 10.11 -1.81 9.12
C GLY A 99 11.32 -0.96 8.75
N SER A 100 12.49 -1.38 9.24
CA SER A 100 13.58 -0.45 9.55
C SER A 100 14.25 0.23 8.37
N ASN A 101 14.16 -0.30 7.14
CA ASN A 101 14.78 0.28 5.94
C ASN A 101 14.11 -0.24 4.64
N PRO A 102 12.93 0.26 4.24
CA PRO A 102 12.32 -0.16 2.99
C PRO A 102 13.12 0.37 1.79
N LEU A 103 13.39 -0.49 0.80
CA LEU A 103 13.89 -0.06 -0.50
C LEU A 103 12.74 0.54 -1.30
N LEU A 104 12.73 1.87 -1.43
CA LEU A 104 11.71 2.62 -2.15
C LEU A 104 12.26 3.09 -3.50
N LEU A 105 11.64 2.64 -4.58
CA LEU A 105 11.99 3.06 -5.93
C LEU A 105 10.84 3.85 -6.54
N LEU A 106 11.18 4.84 -7.34
CA LEU A 106 10.24 5.63 -8.13
C LEU A 106 10.62 5.50 -9.60
N TYR A 107 9.65 5.12 -10.42
CA TYR A 107 9.77 5.18 -11.88
C TYR A 107 8.96 6.34 -12.44
N VAL A 108 9.61 7.18 -13.24
CA VAL A 108 8.96 8.29 -13.94
C VAL A 108 8.83 7.96 -15.43
N ASN A 109 7.60 7.77 -15.89
CA ASN A 109 7.31 7.39 -17.26
C ASN A 109 7.58 8.51 -18.28
N LYS A 110 7.44 9.79 -17.91
CA LYS A 110 7.73 10.92 -18.82
C LYS A 110 9.20 10.95 -19.23
N THR A 111 10.10 10.76 -18.26
CA THR A 111 11.56 10.83 -18.46
C THR A 111 12.20 9.46 -18.63
N LYS A 112 11.45 8.37 -18.40
CA LYS A 112 11.93 6.97 -18.39
C LYS A 112 13.03 6.69 -17.37
N ARG A 113 13.10 7.47 -16.29
CA ARG A 113 14.15 7.39 -15.27
C ARG A 113 13.68 6.66 -14.01
N TRP A 114 14.65 6.05 -13.33
CA TRP A 114 14.50 5.47 -12.01
C TRP A 114 15.11 6.38 -10.97
N TYR A 115 14.48 6.39 -9.81
CA TYR A 115 14.95 7.12 -8.65
C TYR A 115 14.85 6.24 -7.41
N TYR A 116 15.79 6.42 -6.51
CA TYR A 116 15.75 5.90 -5.15
C TYR A 116 15.17 6.99 -4.25
N ILE A 117 14.16 6.64 -3.45
CA ILE A 117 13.64 7.53 -2.41
C ILE A 117 14.38 7.17 -1.13
N ASP A 118 15.34 8.02 -0.76
CA ASP A 118 16.06 7.85 0.49
C ASP A 118 15.12 8.17 1.65
N HIS A 119 14.81 7.17 2.47
CA HIS A 119 13.91 7.34 3.60
C HIS A 119 14.54 8.11 4.76
N THR A 120 15.87 8.15 4.86
CA THR A 120 16.62 8.87 5.89
C THR A 120 16.62 10.36 5.58
N THR A 121 17.11 10.71 4.40
CA THR A 121 17.23 12.12 3.98
C THR A 121 15.93 12.66 3.36
N LYS A 122 15.00 11.79 2.98
CA LYS A 122 13.70 12.10 2.32
C LYS A 122 13.87 12.72 0.93
N HIS A 123 15.04 12.55 0.33
CA HIS A 123 15.34 13.03 -1.02
C HIS A 123 15.09 11.95 -2.08
N VAL A 124 14.82 12.42 -3.30
CA VAL A 124 14.69 11.58 -4.49
C VAL A 124 16.00 11.66 -5.26
N ILE A 125 16.72 10.54 -5.31
CA ILE A 125 18.06 10.46 -5.88
C ILE A 125 17.98 9.67 -7.19
N ASN A 126 18.48 10.23 -8.29
CA ASN A 126 18.53 9.52 -9.56
C ASN A 126 19.38 8.25 -9.43
N CYS A 127 18.89 7.12 -9.93
CA CYS A 127 19.60 5.86 -9.83
C CYS A 127 19.57 5.10 -11.15
N THR A 128 20.45 4.09 -11.25
CA THR A 128 20.41 3.15 -12.36
C THR A 128 19.13 2.34 -12.32
N ARG A 129 18.73 1.84 -13.49
CA ARG A 129 17.63 0.88 -13.58
C ARG A 129 17.95 -0.32 -12.68
N PRO A 130 17.02 -0.78 -11.82
CA PRO A 130 17.26 -1.95 -10.99
C PRO A 130 17.44 -3.20 -11.87
N THR A 131 18.20 -4.17 -11.37
CA THR A 131 18.38 -5.48 -12.01
C THR A 131 17.37 -6.47 -11.43
N PRO A 132 16.72 -7.33 -12.24
CA PRO A 132 15.85 -8.38 -11.71
C PRO A 132 16.64 -9.34 -10.82
N SER A 133 16.04 -9.76 -9.70
CA SER A 133 16.61 -10.79 -8.83
C SER A 133 16.27 -12.19 -9.34
N SER A 134 17.11 -13.18 -9.02
CA SER A 134 16.79 -14.60 -9.19
C SER A 134 15.74 -15.10 -8.20
N LEU A 135 15.51 -14.41 -7.08
CA LEU A 135 14.47 -14.75 -6.12
C LEU A 135 13.10 -14.28 -6.62
N GLN A 136 12.10 -15.14 -6.49
CA GLN A 136 10.71 -14.77 -6.73
C GLN A 136 10.21 -13.85 -5.60
N ILE A 137 9.38 -12.86 -5.94
CA ILE A 137 8.79 -11.92 -4.97
C ILE A 137 7.94 -12.62 -3.89
N SER A 138 7.44 -13.81 -4.19
CA SER A 138 6.68 -14.66 -3.26
C SER A 138 7.53 -15.20 -2.12
N ALA A 139 8.86 -15.29 -2.29
CA ALA A 139 9.79 -15.71 -1.24
C ALA A 139 9.92 -14.69 -0.10
N TYR A 140 9.58 -13.42 -0.35
CA TYR A 140 9.57 -12.41 0.69
C TYR A 140 8.29 -12.51 1.52
N GLN A 141 8.48 -12.59 2.84
CA GLN A 141 7.40 -12.50 3.81
C GLN A 141 6.55 -11.25 3.52
N PRO A 142 5.21 -11.37 3.57
CA PRO A 142 4.35 -10.21 3.47
C PRO A 142 4.75 -9.19 4.54
N ALA A 143 4.66 -7.91 4.19
CA ALA A 143 4.97 -6.84 5.13
C ALA A 143 4.14 -7.04 6.41
N ARG A 144 4.79 -6.96 7.58
CA ARG A 144 4.07 -7.03 8.86
C ARG A 144 3.23 -5.78 8.98
N SER A 145 1.93 -5.87 8.66
CA SER A 145 1.00 -4.76 8.81
C SER A 145 0.99 -4.28 10.26
N ARG A 146 1.59 -3.11 10.51
CA ARG A 146 1.46 -2.40 11.79
C ARG A 146 0.23 -1.52 11.69
N VAL A 147 -0.89 -1.99 12.25
CA VAL A 147 -2.11 -1.19 12.27
C VAL A 147 -1.97 -0.11 13.36
N PRO A 148 -2.08 1.18 13.01
CA PRO A 148 -2.13 2.23 14.02
C PRO A 148 -3.44 2.09 14.80
N ILE A 149 -3.35 1.78 16.10
CA ILE A 149 -4.50 1.79 17.01
C ILE A 149 -4.45 3.13 17.77
N THR A 150 -5.37 4.03 17.47
CA THR A 150 -5.62 5.21 18.31
C THR A 150 -6.40 4.77 19.55
N ASN A 151 -5.82 4.95 20.73
CA ASN A 151 -6.60 5.10 21.97
C ASN A 151 -6.48 6.55 22.48
N LYS A 152 -7.34 6.93 23.43
CA LYS A 152 -7.52 8.29 23.98
C LYS A 152 -6.24 8.93 24.58
N TYR A 153 -5.12 8.22 24.68
CA TYR A 153 -3.93 8.62 25.46
C TYR A 153 -2.58 8.55 24.74
N GLY A 154 -2.55 8.54 23.40
CA GLY A 154 -1.30 8.63 22.65
C GLY A 154 -0.86 7.30 22.03
N ARG A 155 -0.27 7.44 20.83
CA ARG A 155 -0.08 6.40 19.81
C ARG A 155 0.70 5.18 20.33
N LYS A 156 0.17 3.96 20.09
CA LYS A 156 0.95 2.71 20.14
C LYS A 156 0.74 1.90 18.86
N TYR A 157 1.84 1.42 18.28
CA TYR A 157 1.84 0.49 17.15
C TYR A 157 1.83 -0.94 17.69
N LYS A 158 0.81 -1.75 17.41
CA LYS A 158 0.86 -3.20 17.67
C LYS A 158 1.25 -3.92 16.38
N SER A 159 2.29 -4.75 16.47
CA SER A 159 2.51 -5.83 15.51
C SER A 159 1.61 -6.99 15.94
N ASP A 160 0.52 -7.22 15.22
CA ASP A 160 0.05 -8.56 14.86
C ASP A 160 -1.37 -8.52 14.29
N THR A 161 -1.51 -9.14 13.12
CA THR A 161 -2.75 -9.35 12.38
C THR A 161 -3.75 -10.24 13.12
N LYS A 162 -3.33 -11.05 14.10
CA LYS A 162 -4.22 -11.93 14.87
C LYS A 162 -5.15 -11.19 15.84
N ALA A 163 -4.71 -10.08 16.42
CA ALA A 163 -5.51 -9.33 17.41
C ALA A 163 -6.65 -8.50 16.77
N PHE A 164 -6.50 -8.10 15.50
CA PHE A 164 -7.47 -7.23 14.84
C PHE A 164 -8.75 -7.98 14.42
N PHE A 165 -8.62 -9.24 13.99
CA PHE A 165 -9.77 -10.10 13.68
C PHE A 165 -10.49 -10.57 14.96
N GLY A 166 -9.75 -10.89 16.03
CA GLY A 166 -10.34 -11.25 17.32
C GLY A 166 -11.23 -10.14 17.90
N ASN A 167 -10.79 -8.87 17.82
CA ASN A 167 -11.57 -7.75 18.34
C ASN A 167 -12.81 -7.44 17.49
N LYS A 168 -12.75 -7.55 16.15
CA LYS A 168 -13.95 -7.35 15.32
C LYS A 168 -15.02 -8.41 15.55
N ILE A 169 -14.62 -9.66 15.81
CA ILE A 169 -15.54 -10.75 16.13
C ILE A 169 -16.14 -10.52 17.53
N ALA A 170 -15.33 -10.11 18.50
CA ALA A 170 -15.81 -9.77 19.85
C ALA A 170 -16.79 -8.59 19.84
N ASP A 171 -16.50 -7.51 19.10
CA ASP A 171 -17.39 -6.34 18.97
C ASP A 171 -18.72 -6.70 18.27
N ALA A 172 -18.67 -7.57 17.24
CA ALA A 172 -19.87 -8.05 16.55
C ALA A 172 -20.73 -8.97 17.44
N LEU A 173 -20.09 -9.81 18.27
CA LEU A 173 -20.77 -10.63 19.26
C LEU A 173 -21.40 -9.77 20.37
N GLU A 174 -20.69 -8.76 20.87
CA GLU A 174 -21.20 -7.87 21.91
C GLU A 174 -22.40 -7.04 21.41
N PHE A 175 -22.34 -6.57 20.15
CA PHE A 175 -23.48 -5.91 19.50
C PHE A 175 -24.67 -6.84 19.31
N SER A 176 -24.44 -8.09 18.93
CA SER A 176 -25.50 -9.10 18.76
C SER A 176 -26.15 -9.47 20.11
N VAL A 177 -25.36 -9.61 21.17
CA VAL A 177 -25.85 -9.85 22.54
C VAL A 177 -26.66 -8.65 23.05
N LYS A 178 -26.22 -7.41 22.80
CA LYS A 178 -27.01 -6.20 23.14
C LYS A 178 -28.32 -6.10 22.37
N MET A 179 -28.38 -6.54 21.12
CA MET A 179 -29.63 -6.61 20.34
C MET A 179 -30.59 -7.68 20.86
N ILE A 180 -30.08 -8.81 21.34
CA ILE A 180 -30.91 -9.92 21.86
C ILE A 180 -31.41 -9.62 23.29
N PHE A 181 -30.58 -8.98 24.14
CA PHE A 181 -30.88 -8.80 25.57
C PHE A 181 -31.16 -7.34 26.00
N GLY A 182 -31.06 -6.36 25.10
CA GLY A 182 -31.14 -4.94 25.42
C GLY A 182 -32.27 -4.20 24.72
N SER A 183 -33.52 -4.42 25.14
CA SER A 183 -34.61 -3.46 24.91
C SER A 183 -35.04 -2.83 26.23
N PRO A 184 -34.62 -1.59 26.57
CA PRO A 184 -35.28 -0.83 27.61
C PRO A 184 -36.63 -0.35 27.07
N LYS A 185 -37.72 -0.88 27.63
CA LYS A 185 -39.09 -0.41 27.44
C LYS A 185 -39.14 1.12 27.54
N LYS A 186 -39.42 1.81 26.42
CA LYS A 186 -39.84 3.22 26.43
C LYS A 186 -41.11 3.33 27.27
N LYS A 187 -41.02 3.84 28.50
CA LYS A 187 -42.20 4.24 29.29
C LYS A 187 -42.88 5.42 28.59
N ARG A 188 -44.03 5.12 28.00
CA ARG A 188 -45.01 6.05 27.43
C ARG A 188 -45.53 6.96 28.55
N LYS A 189 -45.10 8.22 28.61
CA LYS A 189 -45.72 9.22 29.51
C LYS A 189 -47.14 9.50 29.01
N LYS A 190 -48.14 9.03 29.77
CA LYS A 190 -49.56 9.38 29.59
C LYS A 190 -49.75 10.87 29.89
N ARG A 191 -50.35 11.60 28.95
CA ARG A 191 -51.09 12.85 29.21
C ARG A 191 -52.30 12.53 30.10
N ARG A 192 -52.50 13.28 31.18
CA ARG A 192 -53.80 13.58 31.83
C ARG A 192 -53.67 15.04 32.31
N LYS A 193 -54.38 15.93 31.62
CA LYS A 193 -55.63 16.60 32.02
C LYS A 193 -55.34 17.64 33.10
#